data_AF-A0A3N9UM51-F1
#
_entry.id   AF-A0A3N9UM51-F1
#
_cell.length_a   1.000
_cell.length_b   1.000
_cell.length_c   1.000
_cell.angle_alpha   90.00
_cell.angle_beta   90.00
_cell.angle_gamma   90.00
#
_symmetry.space_group_name_H-M   'P 1'
#
loop_
_entity.id
_entity.type
_entity.pdbx_description
1 polymer ?
#
loop_
_entity_poly.entity_id
_entity_poly.type
_entity_poly.pdbx_seq_one_letter_code
_entity_poly.pdbx_strand_id
1 'polypeptide(L)'
;TGRREGRSNRSSIKPLRKSLLIDLDQAGWTAEKAEGLALVDDHTLALTNDNDFGLTSVLVDKAGQTLDGKVEKCRLNPNRQLSGDQCPKGAASVAITALPATAARQQFWLLRFARPLRDD
;
A
#
# COMPACT_ATOMS: atom_id res chain seq x y z
N THR A 1 -2.66 -28.79 31.63
CA THR A 1 -3.74 -29.14 30.68
C THR A 1 -4.43 -27.86 30.24
N GLY A 2 -4.10 -27.36 29.04
CA GLY A 2 -4.50 -26.02 28.57
C GLY A 2 -5.97 -25.96 28.14
N ARG A 3 -6.70 -24.97 28.65
CA ARG A 3 -8.10 -24.65 28.33
C ARG A 3 -8.17 -24.17 26.88
N ARG A 4 -8.90 -24.87 26.00
CA ARG A 4 -9.19 -24.40 24.64
C ARG A 4 -10.15 -23.22 24.74
N GLU A 5 -9.69 -22.02 24.41
CA GLU A 5 -10.55 -20.84 24.29
C GLU A 5 -11.59 -21.03 23.17
N GLY A 6 -12.78 -20.46 23.40
CA GLY A 6 -14.00 -20.72 22.65
C GLY A 6 -13.89 -20.47 21.15
N ARG A 7 -14.35 -21.44 20.37
CA ARG A 7 -14.50 -21.33 18.91
C ARG A 7 -15.63 -20.33 18.62
N SER A 8 -15.31 -19.14 18.11
CA SER A 8 -16.31 -18.16 17.68
C SER A 8 -17.32 -18.79 16.68
N ASN A 9 -18.61 -18.72 17.00
CA ASN A 9 -19.67 -19.17 16.09
C ASN A 9 -19.83 -18.15 14.96
N ARG A 10 -19.42 -18.52 13.74
CA ARG A 10 -19.39 -17.63 12.56
C ARG A 10 -20.70 -17.62 11.76
N SER A 11 -21.71 -18.38 12.18
CA SER A 11 -22.97 -18.49 11.43
C SER A 11 -23.82 -17.21 11.40
N SER A 12 -23.51 -16.22 12.25
CA SER A 12 -24.17 -14.91 12.30
C SER A 12 -23.47 -13.83 11.46
N ILE A 13 -22.33 -14.12 10.85
CA ILE A 13 -21.59 -13.15 10.02
C ILE A 13 -22.29 -13.03 8.66
N LYS A 14 -22.83 -11.85 8.36
CA LYS A 14 -23.37 -11.52 7.04
C LYS A 14 -22.30 -10.77 6.22
N PRO A 15 -21.81 -11.33 5.11
CA PRO A 15 -20.88 -10.62 4.24
C PRO A 15 -21.54 -9.39 3.61
N LEU A 16 -20.81 -8.28 3.53
CA LEU A 16 -21.24 -7.14 2.73
C LEU A 16 -21.17 -7.51 1.24
N ARG A 17 -22.15 -7.04 0.46
CA ARG A 17 -22.08 -7.08 -1.01
C ARG A 17 -21.24 -5.89 -1.48
N LYS A 18 -20.44 -6.12 -2.51
CA LYS A 18 -19.67 -5.07 -3.20
C LYS A 18 -20.18 -4.93 -4.63
N SER A 19 -20.30 -3.70 -5.10
CA SER A 19 -20.63 -3.37 -6.48
C SER A 19 -19.48 -2.58 -7.08
N LEU A 20 -19.09 -2.89 -8.32
CA LEU A 20 -18.08 -2.10 -9.02
C LEU A 20 -18.71 -0.77 -9.46
N LEU A 21 -18.14 0.34 -9.03
CA LEU A 21 -18.57 1.69 -9.42
C LEU A 21 -17.72 2.25 -10.56
N ILE A 22 -16.41 2.04 -10.48
CA ILE A 22 -15.43 2.52 -11.45
C ILE A 22 -14.25 1.57 -11.47
N ASP A 23 -13.67 1.37 -12.65
CA ASP A 23 -12.35 0.78 -12.83
C ASP A 23 -11.36 1.93 -13.02
N LEU A 24 -10.43 2.08 -12.06
CA LEU A 24 -9.49 3.21 -12.03
C LEU A 24 -8.47 3.13 -13.16
N ASP A 25 -8.01 1.93 -13.51
CA ASP A 25 -7.04 1.73 -14.58
C ASP A 25 -7.66 2.14 -15.92
N GLN A 26 -8.90 1.73 -16.17
CA GLN A 26 -9.67 2.14 -17.35
C GLN A 26 -9.99 3.65 -17.37
N ALA A 27 -10.11 4.27 -16.19
CA ALA A 27 -10.34 5.70 -16.05
C ALA A 27 -9.06 6.55 -16.19
N GLY A 28 -7.89 5.92 -16.36
CA GLY A 28 -6.60 6.60 -16.53
C GLY A 28 -5.88 6.94 -15.22
N TRP A 29 -6.23 6.27 -14.12
CA TRP A 29 -5.46 6.35 -12.88
C TRP A 29 -4.08 5.73 -13.09
N THR A 30 -3.02 6.45 -12.73
CA THR A 30 -1.64 5.99 -12.98
C THR A 30 -0.82 5.76 -11.72
N ALA A 31 -1.35 6.11 -10.55
CA ALA A 31 -0.64 5.88 -9.29
C ALA A 31 -0.77 4.40 -8.89
N GLU A 32 0.29 3.82 -8.33
CA GLU A 32 0.31 2.39 -7.95
C GLU A 32 -0.81 2.02 -6.95
N LYS A 33 -1.11 2.94 -6.03
CA LYS A 33 -2.02 2.66 -4.91
C LYS A 33 -2.97 3.84 -4.65
N ALA A 34 -4.26 3.55 -4.61
CA ALA A 34 -5.25 4.45 -4.03
C ALA A 34 -5.42 4.12 -2.53
N GLU A 35 -5.42 5.13 -1.66
CA GLU A 35 -5.39 4.89 -0.21
C GLU A 35 -6.34 5.79 0.59
N GLY A 36 -6.51 7.06 0.21
CA GLY A 36 -7.51 7.91 0.85
C GLY A 36 -8.80 7.92 0.04
N LEU A 37 -9.92 7.64 0.72
CA LEU A 37 -11.27 7.67 0.15
C LEU A 37 -12.21 8.42 1.09
N ALA A 38 -12.95 9.39 0.55
CA ALA A 38 -13.99 10.11 1.29
C ALA A 38 -15.24 10.30 0.43
N LEU A 39 -16.41 10.24 1.09
CA LEU A 39 -17.66 10.72 0.49
C LEU A 39 -17.74 12.23 0.72
N VAL A 40 -17.78 13.00 -0.36
CA VAL A 40 -17.88 14.47 -0.32
C VAL A 40 -19.33 14.90 -0.19
N ASP A 41 -20.19 14.27 -1.00
CA ASP A 41 -21.65 14.37 -0.97
C ASP A 41 -22.25 13.04 -1.45
N ASP A 42 -23.57 12.91 -1.51
CA ASP A 42 -24.23 11.65 -1.86
C ASP A 42 -23.88 11.14 -3.27
N HIS A 43 -23.29 11.96 -4.14
CA HIS A 43 -22.94 11.61 -5.52
C HIS A 43 -21.43 11.61 -5.79
N THR A 44 -20.59 12.02 -4.85
CA THR A 44 -19.20 12.36 -5.15
C THR A 44 -18.23 11.69 -4.18
N LEU A 45 -17.27 10.96 -4.74
CA LEU A 45 -16.13 10.41 -4.00
C LEU A 45 -14.88 11.25 -4.25
N ALA A 46 -14.15 11.56 -3.18
CA ALA A 46 -12.78 12.02 -3.25
C ALA A 46 -11.84 10.83 -3.09
N LEU A 47 -10.86 10.72 -4.00
CA LEU A 47 -9.86 9.66 -4.01
C LEU A 47 -8.47 10.27 -4.07
N THR A 48 -7.53 9.72 -3.31
CA THR A 48 -6.13 10.16 -3.31
C THR A 48 -5.19 8.98 -3.27
N ASN A 49 -4.01 9.11 -3.91
CA ASN A 49 -2.97 8.10 -3.80
C ASN A 49 -2.15 8.28 -2.52
N ASP A 50 -1.48 7.21 -2.14
CA ASP A 50 -0.32 7.30 -1.26
C ASP A 50 0.91 7.46 -2.14
N ASN A 51 1.68 8.50 -1.88
CA ASN A 51 2.93 8.77 -2.57
C ASN A 51 4.13 8.61 -1.64
N ASP A 52 3.93 8.10 -0.41
CA ASP A 52 4.97 7.96 0.60
C ASP A 52 5.75 9.27 0.84
N PHE A 53 5.06 10.41 0.73
CA PHE A 53 5.66 11.76 0.77
C PHE A 53 6.75 12.01 -0.29
N GLY A 54 6.72 11.26 -1.38
CA GLY A 54 7.71 11.32 -2.46
C GLY A 54 9.02 10.60 -2.13
N LEU A 55 9.04 9.72 -1.13
CA LEU A 55 10.23 9.03 -0.65
C LEU A 55 10.10 7.52 -0.78
N THR A 56 11.23 6.83 -0.86
CA THR A 56 11.29 5.38 -0.79
C THR A 56 12.56 4.92 -0.07
N SER A 57 12.55 3.66 0.39
CA SER A 57 13.72 3.03 1.00
C SER A 57 14.41 2.09 0.02
N VAL A 58 15.73 2.16 -0.03
CA VAL A 58 16.55 1.33 -0.91
C VAL A 58 17.63 0.62 -0.11
N LEU A 59 18.03 -0.56 -0.60
CA LEU A 59 19.20 -1.26 -0.10
C LEU A 59 20.43 -0.72 -0.78
N VAL A 60 21.51 -0.52 -0.02
CA VAL A 60 22.81 -0.13 -0.59
C VAL A 60 23.91 -1.07 -0.13
N ASP A 61 24.89 -1.29 -1.00
CA ASP A 61 26.09 -2.04 -0.69
C ASP A 61 27.11 -1.21 0.12
N LYS A 62 28.28 -1.79 0.40
CA LYS A 62 29.35 -1.10 1.15
C LYS A 62 29.96 0.08 0.39
N ALA A 63 29.80 0.14 -0.93
CA ALA A 63 30.26 1.23 -1.78
C ALA A 63 29.19 2.33 -1.95
N GLY A 64 28.00 2.17 -1.35
CA GLY A 64 26.88 3.11 -1.45
C GLY A 64 26.07 2.96 -2.73
N GLN A 65 26.28 1.89 -3.51
CA GLN A 65 25.49 1.62 -4.71
C GLN A 65 24.15 0.99 -4.33
N THR A 66 23.07 1.47 -4.96
CA THR A 66 21.74 0.89 -4.80
C THR A 66 21.70 -0.53 -5.35
N LEU A 67 21.12 -1.43 -4.57
CA LEU A 67 20.87 -2.82 -4.94
C LEU A 67 19.40 -3.00 -5.27
N ASP A 68 19.13 -3.78 -6.31
CA ASP A 68 17.76 -4.22 -6.60
C ASP A 68 17.28 -5.20 -5.52
N GLY A 69 16.09 -4.96 -4.99
CA GLY A 69 15.49 -5.73 -3.90
C GLY A 69 14.63 -4.88 -2.98
N LYS A 70 13.85 -5.57 -2.15
CA LYS A 70 12.87 -4.96 -1.23
C LYS A 70 13.39 -4.95 0.20
N VAL A 71 13.41 -3.80 0.86
CA VAL A 71 13.90 -3.66 2.24
C VAL A 71 13.13 -4.56 3.21
N GLU A 72 11.84 -4.78 2.96
CA GLU A 72 10.96 -5.63 3.78
C GLU A 72 11.33 -7.11 3.73
N LYS A 73 12.20 -7.51 2.79
CA LYS A 73 12.74 -8.87 2.67
C LYS A 73 14.04 -9.06 3.46
N CYS A 74 14.62 -7.99 4.00
CA CYS A 74 15.80 -8.03 4.83
C CYS A 74 15.44 -7.94 6.33
N ARG A 75 16.21 -8.61 7.16
CA ARG A 75 16.19 -8.56 8.63
C ARG A 75 17.62 -8.44 9.14
N LEU A 76 17.80 -7.78 10.27
CA LEU A 76 19.07 -7.81 10.97
C LEU A 76 19.25 -9.18 11.64
N ASN A 77 20.36 -9.84 11.35
CA ASN A 77 20.79 -11.01 12.11
C ASN A 77 21.44 -10.57 13.44
N PRO A 78 21.77 -11.51 14.35
CA PRO A 78 22.46 -11.19 15.61
C PRO A 78 23.80 -10.45 15.44
N ASN A 79 24.46 -10.59 14.28
CA ASN A 79 25.70 -9.90 13.94
C ASN A 79 25.46 -8.50 13.33
N ARG A 80 24.22 -7.98 13.39
CA ARG A 80 23.80 -6.68 12.85
C ARG A 80 24.02 -6.53 11.35
N GLN A 81 23.97 -7.64 10.61
CA GLN A 81 24.03 -7.66 9.15
C GLN A 81 22.64 -7.88 8.57
N LEU A 82 22.35 -7.23 7.45
CA LEU A 82 21.13 -7.47 6.69
C LEU A 82 21.18 -8.89 6.10
N SER A 83 20.10 -9.63 6.29
CA SER A 83 19.98 -11.04 5.91
C SER A 83 18.52 -11.43 5.67
N GLY A 84 18.29 -12.53 4.97
CA GLY A 84 16.95 -13.05 4.64
C GLY A 84 16.98 -13.78 3.30
N ASP A 85 16.07 -14.73 3.10
CA ASP A 85 16.06 -15.59 1.91
C ASP A 85 15.95 -14.79 0.60
N GLN A 86 15.26 -13.65 0.66
CA GLN A 86 15.06 -12.73 -0.47
C GLN A 86 15.80 -11.39 -0.26
N CYS A 87 16.70 -11.32 0.71
CA CYS A 87 17.53 -10.13 0.91
C CYS A 87 18.72 -10.18 -0.07
N PRO A 88 18.93 -9.15 -0.90
CA PRO A 88 20.05 -9.07 -1.81
C PRO A 88 21.40 -9.34 -1.13
N LYS A 89 22.20 -10.21 -1.71
CA LYS A 89 23.57 -10.47 -1.22
C LYS A 89 24.39 -9.19 -1.34
N GLY A 90 25.13 -8.86 -0.29
CA GLY A 90 25.97 -7.66 -0.25
C GLY A 90 25.24 -6.41 0.24
N ALA A 91 23.93 -6.47 0.53
CA ALA A 91 23.23 -5.38 1.20
C ALA A 91 23.89 -5.07 2.55
N ALA A 92 24.34 -3.83 2.69
CA ALA A 92 25.06 -3.35 3.87
C ALA A 92 24.20 -2.45 4.75
N SER A 93 23.36 -1.61 4.14
CA SER A 93 22.47 -0.71 4.86
C SER A 93 21.22 -0.35 4.05
N VAL A 94 20.30 0.38 4.69
CA VAL A 94 19.10 0.97 4.07
C VAL A 94 19.30 2.47 3.99
N ALA A 95 19.01 3.06 2.84
CA ALA A 95 18.98 4.50 2.63
C ALA A 95 17.58 4.96 2.24
N ILE A 96 17.27 6.23 2.47
CA ILE A 96 16.05 6.88 1.97
C ILE A 96 16.43 7.72 0.75
N THR A 97 15.65 7.61 -0.32
CA THR A 97 15.83 8.36 -1.56
C THR A 97 14.50 8.87 -2.08
N ALA A 98 14.53 9.81 -3.03
CA ALA A 98 13.34 10.33 -3.67
C ALA A 98 12.74 9.29 -4.65
N LEU A 99 11.41 9.24 -4.70
CA LEU A 99 10.69 8.52 -5.76
C LEU A 99 10.86 9.23 -7.11
N PRO A 100 10.72 8.50 -8.24
CA PRO A 100 10.56 9.12 -9.55
C PRO A 100 9.39 10.12 -9.54
N ALA A 101 9.51 11.22 -10.31
CA ALA A 101 8.54 12.31 -10.29
C ALA A 101 7.08 11.86 -10.56
N THR A 102 6.89 10.80 -11.36
CA THR A 102 5.58 10.23 -11.65
C THR A 102 4.94 9.54 -10.45
N ALA A 103 5.73 8.86 -9.61
CA ALA A 103 5.28 8.18 -8.40
C ALA A 103 5.20 9.14 -7.19
N ALA A 104 6.09 10.13 -7.13
CA ALA A 104 6.12 11.13 -6.06
C ALA A 104 4.93 12.11 -6.11
N ARG A 105 4.25 12.23 -7.26
CA ARG A 105 3.16 13.19 -7.44
C ARG A 105 1.93 12.79 -6.63
N GLN A 106 1.43 13.72 -5.81
CA GLN A 106 0.11 13.60 -5.22
C GLN A 106 -0.97 13.76 -6.30
N GLN A 107 -1.85 12.78 -6.39
CA GLN A 107 -3.05 12.78 -7.20
C GLN A 107 -4.25 12.90 -6.28
N PHE A 108 -5.19 13.77 -6.66
CA PHE A 108 -6.46 13.95 -5.98
C PHE A 108 -7.56 14.00 -7.03
N TRP A 109 -8.51 13.09 -6.95
CA TRP A 109 -9.59 12.92 -7.92
C TRP A 109 -10.94 13.13 -7.24
N LEU A 110 -11.84 13.83 -7.93
CA LEU A 110 -13.26 13.89 -7.59
C LEU A 110 -14.05 13.09 -8.63
N LEU A 111 -14.72 12.04 -8.18
CA LEU A 111 -15.51 11.15 -9.01
C LEU A 111 -16.98 11.38 -8.73
N ARG A 112 -17.71 11.93 -9.69
CA ARG A 112 -19.16 12.17 -9.57
C ARG A 112 -19.96 11.11 -10.30
N PHE A 113 -20.95 10.55 -9.63
CA PHE A 113 -21.81 9.48 -10.14
C PHE A 113 -23.22 10.00 -10.44
N ALA A 114 -23.84 9.47 -11.49
CA ALA A 114 -25.20 9.86 -11.90
C ALA A 114 -26.27 9.49 -10.85
N ARG A 115 -26.04 8.42 -10.09
CA ARG A 115 -26.90 7.97 -8.99
C ARG A 115 -26.22 8.23 -7.65
N PRO A 116 -27.00 8.48 -6.58
CA PRO A 116 -26.43 8.58 -5.24
C PRO A 116 -25.79 7.25 -4.84
N LEU A 117 -24.75 7.33 -4.02
CA LEU A 117 -23.96 6.21 -3.51
C LEU A 117 -24.50 5.65 -2.20
N ARG A 118 -25.36 6.42 -1.53
CA ARG A 118 -26.17 5.99 -0.40
C ARG A 118 -27.53 5.61 -0.96
N ASP A 119 -28.02 4.45 -0.51
CA ASP A 119 -29.43 4.13 -0.62
C ASP A 119 -30.13 4.80 0.57
N ASP A 120 -31.26 5.49 0.32
CA ASP A 120 -32.13 6.06 1.35
C ASP A 120 -32.76 4.99 2.25
#